data_AF-A0A382U3Q1-F1
#
_entry.id   AF-A0A382U3Q1-F1
#
_cell.length_a   1.000
_cell.length_b   1.000
_cell.length_c   1.000
_cell.angle_alpha   90.00
_cell.angle_beta   90.00
_cell.angle_gamma   90.00
#
_symmetry.space_group_name_H-M   'P 1'
#
loop_
_entity.id
_entity.type
_entity.pdbx_description
1 polymer ?
#
loop_
_entity_poly.entity_id
_entity_poly.type
_entity_poly.pdbx_seq_one_letter_code
_entity_poly.pdbx_strand_id
1 'polypeptide(L)'
;MAKKLFATLALFGVVSMTNASPNILEMKDRAAVIDGLLMDRVQTILPQLMRRSGIDMWVIISREYNEDPVIRTFLPANQHAARRTTILLIFDGGPDQPLETLSVSRYPVGTIFSGAWNKEEDGEQWAHLGRLVRERDPRRIAVNYSEVYALADGISHTEYELFLQALPTSFRGRVVSAESLAVSWLETRTAAE
;
A
#
# COMPACT_ATOMS: atom_id res chain seq x y z
N MET A 1 18.79 29.32 -78.62
CA MET A 1 18.33 29.75 -77.28
C MET A 1 17.18 28.83 -76.88
N ALA A 2 17.46 27.72 -76.18
CA ALA A 2 16.45 26.71 -75.81
C ALA A 2 16.38 26.60 -74.29
N LYS A 3 15.27 27.07 -73.69
CA LYS A 3 15.02 26.97 -72.25
C LYS A 3 14.60 25.52 -71.94
N LYS A 4 15.47 24.76 -71.27
CA LYS A 4 15.10 23.45 -70.69
C LYS A 4 14.35 23.71 -69.37
N LEU A 5 13.06 23.40 -69.35
CA LEU A 5 12.21 23.45 -68.17
C LEU A 5 12.44 22.17 -67.36
N PHE A 6 13.17 22.26 -66.24
CA PHE A 6 13.27 21.16 -65.28
C PHE A 6 12.03 21.19 -64.39
N ALA A 7 11.13 20.21 -64.57
CA ALA A 7 10.02 19.99 -63.66
C ALA A 7 10.51 19.12 -62.50
N THR A 8 10.73 19.73 -61.34
CA THR A 8 11.04 19.02 -60.10
C THR A 8 9.76 18.40 -59.56
N LEU A 9 9.60 17.08 -59.72
CA LEU A 9 8.49 16.33 -59.16
C LEU A 9 8.75 16.14 -57.65
N ALA A 10 8.09 16.95 -56.82
CA ALA A 10 8.13 16.78 -55.37
C ALA A 10 7.29 15.55 -54.98
N LEU A 11 7.97 14.45 -54.65
CA LEU A 11 7.34 13.25 -54.12
C LEU A 11 6.93 13.51 -52.66
N PHE A 12 5.70 13.95 -52.43
CA PHE A 12 5.10 13.95 -51.10
C PHE A 12 4.84 12.51 -50.68
N GLY A 13 5.79 11.91 -49.96
CA GLY A 13 5.59 10.64 -49.28
C GLY A 13 4.54 10.83 -48.19
N VAL A 14 3.36 10.26 -48.39
CA VAL A 14 2.35 10.12 -47.33
C VAL A 14 2.92 9.11 -46.33
N VAL A 15 3.53 9.60 -45.27
CA VAL A 15 3.82 8.77 -44.10
C VAL A 15 2.48 8.45 -43.47
N SER A 16 1.94 7.27 -43.75
CA SER A 16 0.82 6.72 -42.99
C SER A 16 1.30 6.52 -41.55
N MET A 17 1.01 7.47 -40.67
CA MET A 17 1.10 7.22 -39.24
C MET A 17 0.01 6.20 -38.93
N THR A 18 0.40 4.94 -38.77
CA THR A 18 -0.48 3.95 -38.14
C THR A 18 -0.73 4.46 -36.73
N ASN A 19 -1.91 5.03 -36.50
CA ASN A 19 -2.42 5.24 -35.15
C ASN A 19 -2.63 3.85 -34.54
N ALA A 20 -1.56 3.25 -34.02
CA ALA A 20 -1.66 2.08 -33.16
C ALA A 20 -2.31 2.58 -31.87
N SER A 21 -3.63 2.49 -31.80
CA SER A 21 -4.34 2.69 -30.55
C SER A 21 -3.75 1.71 -29.53
N PRO A 22 -3.36 2.17 -28.33
CA PRO A 22 -2.84 1.26 -27.32
C PRO A 22 -3.86 0.15 -27.07
N ASN A 23 -3.39 -1.09 -26.97
CA ASN A 23 -4.26 -2.22 -26.64
C ASN A 23 -4.62 -2.11 -25.14
N ILE A 24 -5.71 -1.42 -24.84
CA ILE A 24 -6.19 -1.25 -23.47
C ILE A 24 -6.91 -2.53 -23.06
N LEU A 25 -6.38 -3.17 -22.02
CA LEU A 25 -6.98 -4.35 -21.42
C LEU A 25 -8.41 -4.08 -20.91
N GLU A 26 -9.24 -5.11 -20.94
CA GLU A 26 -10.56 -5.09 -20.28
C GLU A 26 -10.42 -4.81 -18.78
N MET A 27 -11.45 -4.23 -18.16
CA MET A 27 -11.38 -3.81 -16.76
C MET A 27 -11.01 -4.96 -15.80
N LYS A 28 -11.47 -6.18 -16.09
CA LYS A 28 -11.15 -7.38 -15.28
C LYS A 28 -9.67 -7.75 -15.38
N ASP A 29 -9.11 -7.69 -16.58
CA ASP A 29 -7.70 -8.01 -16.82
C ASP A 29 -6.80 -6.93 -16.22
N ARG A 30 -7.22 -5.67 -16.27
CA ARG A 30 -6.54 -4.56 -15.58
C ARG A 30 -6.51 -4.75 -14.07
N ALA A 31 -7.60 -5.21 -13.47
CA ALA A 31 -7.66 -5.50 -12.04
C ALA A 31 -6.66 -6.61 -11.66
N ALA A 32 -6.58 -7.68 -12.45
CA ALA A 32 -5.61 -8.75 -12.23
C ALA A 32 -4.15 -8.27 -12.31
N VAL A 33 -3.85 -7.35 -13.23
CA VAL A 33 -2.51 -6.73 -13.34
C VAL A 33 -2.20 -5.88 -12.10
N ILE A 34 -3.12 -5.02 -11.67
CA ILE A 34 -2.93 -4.17 -10.47
C ILE A 34 -2.70 -5.04 -9.22
N ASP A 35 -3.54 -6.06 -9.02
CA ASP A 35 -3.44 -6.96 -7.86
C ASP A 35 -2.12 -7.76 -7.90
N GLY A 36 -1.69 -8.19 -9.09
CA GLY A 36 -0.41 -8.87 -9.29
C GLY A 36 0.80 -7.99 -8.98
N LEU A 37 0.80 -6.74 -9.43
CA LEU A 37 1.85 -5.76 -9.12
C LEU A 37 1.90 -5.44 -7.63
N LEU A 38 0.74 -5.30 -6.99
CA LEU A 38 0.68 -5.08 -5.55
C LEU A 38 1.26 -6.27 -4.77
N MET A 39 0.92 -7.50 -5.18
CA MET A 39 1.49 -8.71 -4.58
C MET A 39 3.01 -8.77 -4.75
N ASP A 40 3.53 -8.50 -5.95
CA ASP A 40 4.97 -8.44 -6.24
C ASP A 40 5.66 -7.42 -5.32
N ARG A 41 5.09 -6.22 -5.18
CA ARG A 41 5.63 -5.17 -4.29
C ARG A 41 5.70 -5.62 -2.83
N VAL A 42 4.62 -6.23 -2.32
CA VAL A 42 4.56 -6.70 -0.92
C VAL A 42 5.56 -7.82 -0.67
N GLN A 43 5.80 -8.71 -1.65
CA GLN A 43 6.71 -9.84 -1.50
C GLN A 43 8.19 -9.47 -1.70
N THR A 44 8.49 -8.51 -2.57
CA THR A 44 9.87 -8.25 -3.01
C THR A 44 10.50 -7.02 -2.36
N ILE A 45 9.79 -5.87 -2.34
CA ILE A 45 10.36 -4.60 -1.86
C ILE A 45 10.00 -4.33 -0.40
N LEU A 46 8.74 -4.54 0.00
CA LEU A 46 8.26 -4.16 1.34
C LEU A 46 9.11 -4.75 2.49
N PRO A 47 9.56 -6.01 2.47
CA PRO A 47 10.42 -6.55 3.53
C PRO A 47 11.73 -5.76 3.66
N GLN A 48 12.32 -5.38 2.52
CA GLN A 48 13.57 -4.60 2.50
C GLN A 48 13.34 -3.18 3.02
N LEU A 49 12.19 -2.56 2.68
CA LEU A 49 11.84 -1.22 3.14
C LEU A 49 11.61 -1.18 4.67
N MET A 50 10.91 -2.18 5.22
CA MET A 50 10.69 -2.30 6.67
C MET A 50 12.01 -2.46 7.41
N ARG A 51 12.88 -3.36 6.96
CA ARG A 51 14.22 -3.60 7.55
C ARG A 51 15.10 -2.37 7.47
N ARG A 52 15.16 -1.70 6.32
CA ARG A 52 15.93 -0.46 6.13
C ARG A 52 15.45 0.66 7.04
N SER A 53 14.15 0.75 7.28
CA SER A 53 13.54 1.74 8.18
C SER A 53 13.63 1.33 9.66
N GLY A 54 14.12 0.13 9.96
CA GLY A 54 14.17 -0.42 11.31
C GLY A 54 12.80 -0.64 11.94
N ILE A 55 11.77 -0.92 11.14
CA ILE A 55 10.39 -1.10 11.60
C ILE A 55 10.08 -2.59 11.61
N ASP A 56 9.74 -3.13 12.79
CA ASP A 56 9.37 -4.54 12.94
C ASP A 56 7.88 -4.76 12.63
N MET A 57 7.04 -3.80 13.00
CA MET A 57 5.60 -3.85 12.77
C MET A 57 5.09 -2.53 12.21
N TRP A 58 4.34 -2.59 11.12
CA TRP A 58 3.64 -1.44 10.55
C TRP A 58 2.14 -1.62 10.68
N VAL A 59 1.49 -0.72 11.41
CA VAL A 59 0.04 -0.72 11.62
C VAL A 59 -0.55 0.48 10.86
N ILE A 60 -1.25 0.20 9.78
CA ILE A 60 -1.93 1.22 8.96
C ILE A 60 -3.39 1.26 9.41
N ILE A 61 -3.81 2.38 9.98
CA ILE A 61 -5.15 2.56 10.53
C ILE A 61 -5.87 3.63 9.71
N SER A 62 -6.99 3.23 9.12
CA SER A 62 -7.78 4.08 8.24
C SER A 62 -9.21 4.18 8.74
N ARG A 63 -9.65 5.40 9.05
CA ARG A 63 -11.02 5.70 9.44
C ARG A 63 -11.97 5.60 8.24
N GLU A 64 -13.20 5.16 8.50
CA GLU A 64 -14.29 5.20 7.52
C GLU A 64 -14.49 6.63 6.98
N TYR A 65 -14.47 6.80 5.65
CA TYR A 65 -14.57 8.10 4.95
C TYR A 65 -13.45 9.11 5.21
N ASN A 66 -12.38 8.71 5.91
CA ASN A 66 -11.16 9.50 6.06
C ASN A 66 -9.97 8.57 5.92
N GLU A 67 -9.80 8.01 4.73
CA GLU A 67 -8.79 6.98 4.53
C GLU A 67 -7.38 7.54 4.54
N ASP A 68 -6.52 6.81 5.23
CA ASP A 68 -5.08 7.02 5.20
C ASP A 68 -4.57 7.01 3.74
N PRO A 69 -3.75 7.99 3.29
CA PRO A 69 -3.33 8.04 1.89
C PRO A 69 -2.54 6.81 1.44
N VAL A 70 -1.77 6.19 2.34
CA VAL A 70 -1.01 4.97 2.08
C VAL A 70 -1.93 3.76 1.95
N ILE A 71 -2.97 3.64 2.78
CA ILE A 71 -3.84 2.45 2.73
C ILE A 71 -4.44 2.21 1.34
N ARG A 72 -4.73 3.29 0.60
CA ARG A 72 -5.28 3.23 -0.77
C ARG A 72 -4.39 2.47 -1.74
N THR A 73 -3.09 2.40 -1.46
CA THR A 73 -2.10 1.69 -2.27
C THR A 73 -1.96 0.20 -1.88
N PHE A 74 -2.60 -0.23 -0.79
CA PHE A 74 -2.66 -1.62 -0.33
C PHE A 74 -3.99 -2.31 -0.65
N LEU A 75 -4.95 -1.59 -1.23
CA LEU A 75 -6.25 -2.16 -1.58
C LEU A 75 -6.19 -2.85 -2.94
N PRO A 76 -6.85 -4.01 -3.10
CA PRO A 76 -7.01 -4.62 -4.41
C PRO A 76 -7.86 -3.72 -5.32
N ALA A 77 -7.75 -3.91 -6.63
CA ALA A 77 -8.35 -3.07 -7.65
C ALA A 77 -9.89 -2.94 -7.55
N ASN A 78 -10.56 -3.89 -6.90
CA ASN A 78 -12.01 -3.91 -6.71
C ASN A 78 -12.49 -3.35 -5.35
N GLN A 79 -11.58 -2.91 -4.47
CA GLN A 79 -11.90 -2.29 -3.18
C GLN A 79 -11.47 -0.83 -3.17
N HIS A 80 -12.43 0.09 -3.26
CA HIS A 80 -12.13 1.52 -3.44
C HIS A 80 -12.21 2.35 -2.15
N ALA A 81 -12.98 1.91 -1.16
CA ALA A 81 -13.21 2.63 0.08
C ALA A 81 -13.63 1.67 1.19
N ALA A 82 -13.35 2.08 2.43
CA ALA A 82 -13.74 1.33 3.60
C ALA A 82 -15.11 1.81 4.11
N ARG A 83 -16.01 0.87 4.43
CA ARG A 83 -17.31 1.14 5.08
C ARG A 83 -17.25 1.00 6.61
N ARG A 84 -16.05 0.82 7.16
CA ARG A 84 -15.70 0.68 8.58
C ARG A 84 -14.22 1.03 8.76
N THR A 85 -13.78 1.25 10.00
CA THR A 85 -12.35 1.36 10.31
C THR A 85 -11.60 0.13 9.79
N THR A 86 -10.62 0.36 8.91
CA THR A 86 -9.75 -0.67 8.37
C THR A 86 -8.39 -0.59 9.03
N ILE A 87 -7.90 -1.71 9.53
CA ILE A 87 -6.60 -1.84 10.18
C ILE A 87 -5.82 -2.92 9.47
N LEU A 88 -4.71 -2.53 8.85
CA LEU A 88 -3.74 -3.46 8.27
C LEU A 88 -2.55 -3.56 9.22
N LEU A 89 -2.15 -4.77 9.57
CA LEU A 89 -0.97 -5.05 10.36
C LEU A 89 0.00 -5.84 9.49
N ILE A 90 1.22 -5.33 9.39
CA ILE A 90 2.33 -5.96 8.67
C ILE A 90 3.44 -6.21 9.69
N PHE A 91 3.91 -7.44 9.82
CA PHE A 91 4.96 -7.81 10.77
C PHE A 91 6.12 -8.52 10.05
N ASP A 92 7.35 -8.06 10.32
CA ASP A 92 8.58 -8.71 9.87
C ASP A 92 9.14 -9.59 10.99
N GLY A 93 8.91 -10.90 10.87
CA GLY A 93 9.44 -11.90 11.80
C GLY A 93 10.94 -12.18 11.66
N GLY A 94 11.62 -11.52 10.73
CA GLY A 94 13.05 -11.66 10.48
C GLY A 94 13.38 -12.05 9.04
N PRO A 95 14.68 -12.08 8.69
CA PRO A 95 15.16 -12.18 7.31
C PRO A 95 14.68 -13.42 6.55
N ASP A 96 14.48 -14.53 7.25
CA ASP A 96 14.16 -15.83 6.68
C ASP A 96 12.65 -16.13 6.59
N GLN A 97 11.81 -15.16 6.96
CA GLN A 97 10.36 -15.30 6.96
C GLN A 97 9.73 -14.27 6.00
N PRO A 98 8.66 -14.65 5.28
CA PRO A 98 7.83 -13.67 4.60
C PRO A 98 7.18 -12.74 5.65
N LEU A 99 6.77 -11.56 5.20
CA LEU A 99 5.97 -10.67 6.05
C LEU A 99 4.65 -11.35 6.40
N GLU A 100 4.26 -11.23 7.66
CA GLU A 100 2.90 -11.56 8.08
C GLU A 100 2.00 -10.34 7.81
N THR A 101 0.95 -10.54 7.02
CA THR A 101 0.03 -9.48 6.59
C THR A 101 -1.40 -9.81 7.02
N LEU A 102 -1.93 -9.01 7.96
CA LEU A 102 -3.22 -9.23 8.60
C LEU A 102 -4.16 -8.03 8.36
N SER A 103 -5.42 -8.34 8.08
CA SER A 103 -6.54 -7.41 8.15
C SER A 103 -7.23 -7.61 9.49
N VAL A 104 -7.05 -6.66 10.41
CA VAL A 104 -7.74 -6.63 11.71
C VAL A 104 -9.05 -5.88 11.53
N SER A 105 -9.88 -6.38 10.61
CA SER A 105 -11.14 -5.79 10.16
C SER A 105 -12.11 -6.91 9.84
N ARG A 106 -13.41 -6.58 9.67
CA ARG A 106 -14.45 -7.60 9.48
C ARG A 106 -14.21 -8.53 8.26
N TYR A 107 -13.46 -8.06 7.27
CA TYR A 107 -13.18 -8.80 6.05
C TYR A 107 -11.68 -8.76 5.73
N PRO A 108 -11.15 -9.78 5.05
CA PRO A 108 -9.81 -9.71 4.46
C PRO A 108 -9.72 -8.59 3.42
N VAL A 109 -8.51 -8.09 3.20
CA VAL A 109 -8.21 -7.10 2.15
C VAL A 109 -7.45 -7.80 1.03
N GLY A 110 -8.16 -8.06 -0.06
CA GLY A 110 -7.66 -8.86 -1.18
C GLY A 110 -7.18 -10.25 -0.74
N THR A 111 -6.16 -10.76 -1.44
CA THR A 111 -5.45 -12.00 -1.09
C THR A 111 -4.20 -11.73 -0.24
N ILE A 112 -3.83 -10.46 -0.07
CA ILE A 112 -2.59 -10.05 0.60
C ILE A 112 -2.78 -10.03 2.11
N PHE A 113 -3.88 -9.46 2.60
CA PHE A 113 -4.13 -9.35 4.04
C PHE A 113 -5.18 -10.36 4.47
N SER A 114 -4.72 -11.39 5.17
CA SER A 114 -5.61 -12.42 5.72
C SER A 114 -6.47 -11.84 6.85
N GLY A 115 -7.73 -12.28 6.95
CA GLY A 115 -8.61 -11.82 8.01
C GLY A 115 -8.13 -12.32 9.37
N ALA A 116 -7.93 -11.41 10.32
CA ALA A 116 -7.41 -11.71 11.64
C ALA A 116 -8.34 -11.27 12.77
N TRP A 117 -9.56 -10.84 12.47
CA TRP A 117 -10.52 -10.43 13.50
C TRP A 117 -11.93 -10.91 13.18
N ASN A 118 -12.50 -11.64 14.13
CA ASN A 118 -13.89 -12.07 14.15
C ASN A 118 -14.56 -11.49 15.40
N LYS A 119 -15.56 -10.61 15.24
CA LYS A 119 -16.20 -9.93 16.37
C LYS A 119 -16.77 -10.90 17.41
N GLU A 120 -17.36 -12.00 16.96
CA GLU A 120 -18.01 -12.98 17.80
C GLU A 120 -17.01 -13.81 18.62
N GLU A 121 -15.83 -14.08 18.06
CA GLU A 121 -14.79 -14.91 18.70
C GLU A 121 -13.77 -14.06 19.48
N ASP A 122 -13.38 -12.91 18.92
CA ASP A 122 -12.30 -12.07 19.42
C ASP A 122 -12.76 -10.91 20.30
N GLY A 123 -14.05 -10.56 20.23
CA GLY A 123 -14.63 -9.43 20.91
C GLY A 123 -14.27 -8.09 20.25
N GLU A 124 -13.88 -7.12 21.08
CA GLU A 124 -13.62 -5.74 20.67
C GLU A 124 -12.34 -5.65 19.79
N GLN A 125 -12.42 -4.90 18.69
CA GLN A 125 -11.41 -4.84 17.62
C GLN A 125 -10.07 -4.29 18.11
N TRP A 126 -10.08 -3.19 18.87
CA TRP A 126 -8.87 -2.57 19.39
C TRP A 126 -8.18 -3.46 20.42
N ALA A 127 -8.94 -4.06 21.33
CA ALA A 127 -8.43 -5.03 22.29
C ALA A 127 -7.76 -6.23 21.58
N HIS A 128 -8.37 -6.75 20.51
CA HIS A 128 -7.76 -7.82 19.70
C HIS A 128 -6.46 -7.35 19.03
N LEU A 129 -6.43 -6.15 18.43
CA LEU A 129 -5.21 -5.57 17.88
C LEU A 129 -4.08 -5.51 18.92
N GLY A 130 -4.38 -5.05 20.15
CA GLY A 130 -3.43 -5.04 21.25
C GLY A 130 -2.89 -6.42 21.62
N ARG A 131 -3.72 -7.49 21.51
CA ARG A 131 -3.27 -8.88 21.69
C ARG A 131 -2.30 -9.30 20.58
N LEU A 132 -2.63 -9.02 19.32
CA LEU A 132 -1.76 -9.35 18.18
C LEU A 132 -0.39 -8.70 18.31
N VAL A 133 -0.35 -7.42 18.70
CA VAL A 133 0.91 -6.69 18.95
C VAL A 133 1.70 -7.37 20.07
N ARG A 134 1.07 -7.69 21.19
CA ARG A 134 1.72 -8.33 22.34
C ARG A 134 2.30 -9.70 21.99
N GLU A 135 1.60 -10.50 21.21
CA GLU A 135 2.03 -11.85 20.81
C GLU A 135 3.29 -11.84 19.94
N ARG A 136 3.47 -10.79 19.15
CA ARG A 136 4.62 -10.62 18.23
C ARG A 136 5.80 -9.88 18.86
N ASP A 137 5.56 -9.20 19.99
CA ASP A 137 6.56 -8.44 20.76
C ASP A 137 7.51 -7.55 19.92
N PRO A 138 7.00 -6.69 19.02
CA PRO A 138 7.84 -5.85 18.16
C PRO A 138 8.64 -4.82 18.97
N ARG A 139 9.87 -4.52 18.57
CA ARG A 139 10.71 -3.47 19.18
C ARG A 139 10.31 -2.09 18.68
N ARG A 140 9.87 -1.96 17.43
CA ARG A 140 9.35 -0.71 16.83
C ARG A 140 8.03 -0.94 16.10
N ILE A 141 7.00 -0.21 16.52
CA ILE A 141 5.64 -0.26 15.98
C ILE A 141 5.37 1.05 15.25
N ALA A 142 5.33 1.02 13.93
CA ALA A 142 5.12 2.20 13.12
C ALA A 142 3.64 2.43 12.84
N VAL A 143 3.20 3.69 12.92
CA VAL A 143 1.88 4.18 12.48
C VAL A 143 2.07 5.46 11.65
N ASN A 144 1.13 5.73 10.75
CA ASN A 144 1.26 6.80 9.75
C ASN A 144 0.92 8.19 10.32
N TYR A 145 1.86 8.78 11.07
CA TYR A 145 1.86 10.22 11.37
C TYR A 145 3.16 10.87 10.89
N SER A 146 3.10 12.12 10.48
CA SER A 146 4.24 12.83 9.89
C SER A 146 4.05 14.36 9.97
N GLU A 147 5.10 15.09 10.32
CA GLU A 147 5.08 16.56 10.30
C GLU A 147 5.39 17.14 8.91
N VAL A 148 6.03 16.37 8.03
CA VAL A 148 6.59 16.88 6.77
C VAL A 148 5.82 16.38 5.55
N TYR A 149 5.52 15.09 5.49
CA TYR A 149 4.88 14.43 4.36
C TYR A 149 3.41 14.12 4.66
N ALA A 150 2.49 14.93 4.14
CA ALA A 150 1.05 14.72 4.31
C ALA A 150 0.57 13.33 3.85
N LEU A 151 1.24 12.72 2.86
CA LEU A 151 0.93 11.36 2.41
C LEU A 151 1.22 10.28 3.46
N ALA A 152 2.08 10.57 4.44
CA ALA A 152 2.42 9.69 5.55
C ALA A 152 1.77 10.10 6.88
N ASP A 153 0.87 11.09 6.87
CA ASP A 153 0.15 11.62 8.04
C ASP A 153 -1.34 11.24 7.99
N GLY A 154 -1.61 9.95 7.78
CA GLY A 154 -2.96 9.46 7.52
C GLY A 154 -3.75 9.01 8.75
N ILE A 155 -3.07 8.74 9.87
CA ILE A 155 -3.77 8.37 11.11
C ILE A 155 -4.42 9.60 11.74
N SER A 156 -5.72 9.51 12.02
CA SER A 156 -6.40 10.56 12.80
C SER A 156 -5.93 10.55 14.25
N HIS A 157 -5.99 11.71 14.91
CA HIS A 157 -5.69 11.80 16.33
C HIS A 157 -6.54 10.84 17.18
N THR A 158 -7.84 10.68 16.91
CA THR A 158 -8.67 9.74 17.69
C THR A 158 -8.24 8.28 17.50
N GLU A 159 -7.93 7.86 16.28
CA GLU A 159 -7.46 6.49 16.03
C GLU A 159 -6.09 6.24 16.67
N TYR A 160 -5.22 7.23 16.67
CA TYR A 160 -3.93 7.17 17.36
C TYR A 160 -4.12 6.97 18.88
N GLU A 161 -5.00 7.75 19.51
CA GLU A 161 -5.31 7.60 20.93
C GLU A 161 -5.94 6.24 21.26
N LEU A 162 -6.89 5.77 20.44
CA LEU A 162 -7.49 4.43 20.58
C LEU A 162 -6.44 3.33 20.45
N PHE A 163 -5.52 3.47 19.49
CA PHE A 163 -4.42 2.53 19.31
C PHE A 163 -3.52 2.49 20.55
N LEU A 164 -3.09 3.64 21.07
CA LEU A 164 -2.27 3.69 22.29
C LEU A 164 -2.99 3.09 23.50
N GLN A 165 -4.29 3.32 23.65
CA GLN A 165 -5.10 2.76 24.72
C GLN A 165 -5.19 1.22 24.64
N ALA A 166 -5.27 0.68 23.43
CA ALA A 166 -5.29 -0.75 23.16
C ALA A 166 -3.96 -1.45 23.48
N LEU A 167 -2.84 -0.73 23.39
CA LEU A 167 -1.52 -1.29 23.66
C LEU A 167 -1.25 -1.44 25.17
N PRO A 168 -0.62 -2.56 25.59
CA PRO A 168 -0.03 -2.63 26.92
C PRO A 168 0.98 -1.50 27.12
N THR A 169 1.09 -0.98 28.35
CA THR A 169 1.93 0.18 28.67
C THR A 169 3.38 0.02 28.21
N SER A 170 3.93 -1.20 28.24
CA SER A 170 5.29 -1.52 27.79
C SER A 170 5.53 -1.33 26.29
N PHE A 171 4.48 -1.32 25.46
CA PHE A 171 4.57 -1.13 24.01
C PHE A 171 4.32 0.31 23.57
N ARG A 172 3.68 1.15 24.39
CA ARG A 172 3.37 2.54 24.01
C ARG A 172 4.60 3.35 23.65
N GLY A 173 5.70 3.17 24.38
CA GLY A 173 6.99 3.81 24.09
C GLY A 173 7.73 3.24 22.87
N ARG A 174 7.21 2.19 22.23
CA ARG A 174 7.74 1.59 21.00
C ARG A 174 7.02 2.09 19.74
N VAL A 175 5.96 2.89 19.91
CA VAL A 175 5.22 3.50 18.81
C VAL A 175 6.05 4.62 18.21
N VAL A 176 6.24 4.58 16.89
CA VAL A 176 7.06 5.51 16.12
C VAL A 176 6.35 5.94 14.84
N SER A 177 6.84 7.01 14.22
CA SER A 177 6.36 7.45 12.91
C SER A 177 6.75 6.45 11.84
N ALA A 178 5.80 6.15 10.95
CA ALA A 178 6.03 5.40 9.73
C ALA A 178 6.54 6.26 8.55
N GLU A 179 6.80 7.56 8.74
CA GLU A 179 7.08 8.52 7.66
C GLU A 179 8.08 8.00 6.62
N SER A 180 9.28 7.58 7.06
CA SER A 180 10.31 7.07 6.17
C SER A 180 9.88 5.80 5.40
N LEU A 181 9.11 4.92 6.04
CA LEU A 181 8.63 3.67 5.43
C LEU A 181 7.49 3.94 4.46
N ALA A 182 6.54 4.78 4.84
CA ALA A 182 5.43 5.22 4.01
C ALA A 182 5.94 5.92 2.74
N VAL A 183 6.86 6.87 2.86
CA VAL A 183 7.47 7.55 1.71
C VAL A 183 8.25 6.55 0.85
N SER A 184 9.10 5.71 1.46
CA SER A 184 9.84 4.67 0.74
C SER A 184 8.92 3.73 -0.04
N TRP A 185 7.78 3.34 0.54
CA TRP A 185 6.77 2.52 -0.10
C TRP A 185 6.17 3.23 -1.32
N LEU A 186 5.80 4.50 -1.17
CA LEU A 186 5.19 5.29 -2.24
C LEU A 186 6.15 5.59 -3.40
N GLU A 187 7.45 5.72 -3.16
CA GLU A 187 8.44 6.08 -4.18
C GLU A 187 9.15 4.89 -4.84
N THR A 188 9.27 3.76 -4.13
CA THR A 188 9.97 2.58 -4.67
C THR A 188 9.09 1.86 -5.68
N ARG A 189 9.69 1.38 -6.78
CA ARG A 189 9.02 0.58 -7.82
C ARG A 189 9.70 -0.77 -7.99
N THR A 190 8.94 -1.79 -8.36
CA THR A 190 9.52 -3.06 -8.84
C THR A 190 9.89 -2.95 -10.32
N ALA A 191 10.61 -3.93 -10.85
CA ALA A 191 10.95 -3.96 -12.27
C ALA A 191 9.73 -4.21 -13.18
N ALA A 192 8.60 -4.64 -12.61
CA ALA A 192 7.37 -4.92 -13.34
C ALA A 192 6.48 -3.69 -13.55
N GLU A 193 6.77 -2.57 -12.87
CA GLU A 193 6.07 -1.27 -12.96
C GLU A 193 6.72 -0.34 -13.99
#